data_AF-A0A5B6V2Q6-F1
#
_entry.id   AF-A0A5B6V2Q6-F1
#
_cell.length_a   1.000
_cell.length_b   1.000
_cell.length_c   1.000
_cell.angle_alpha   90.00
_cell.angle_beta   90.00
_cell.angle_gamma   90.00
#
_symmetry.space_group_name_H-M   'P 1'
#
loop_
_entity.id
_entity.type
_entity.pdbx_description
1 polymer ?
#
loop_
_entity_poly.entity_id
_entity_poly.type
_entity_poly.pdbx_seq_one_letter_code
_entity_poly.pdbx_strand_id
1 'polypeptide(L)'
;MVSSSKSKDFQDGFRAIGAGYLLSMAGAVFINLSLSGTTRPGKFPSLLFPIEVKNIQMGKHGSDSGVYDSEGRFVPSKFDEIFSKNARTHANALTSDELMAMLKSNREPKDYKGWIGSWTEWKALYTLCKDENGLLKRETIKAVYDGSLFEHLERERAAAKAKAKATA
;
A
#
# COMPACT_ATOMS: atom_id res chain seq x y z
N MET A 1 11.73 -22.37 4.64
CA MET A 1 12.65 -21.70 3.69
C MET A 1 12.03 -20.58 2.85
N VAL A 2 10.69 -20.42 2.78
CA VAL A 2 10.03 -19.39 1.93
C VAL A 2 10.01 -17.98 2.55
N SER A 3 10.16 -17.84 3.87
CA SER A 3 10.07 -16.54 4.57
C SER A 3 11.24 -15.60 4.31
N SER A 4 12.44 -16.15 4.07
CA SER A 4 13.67 -15.35 3.92
C SER A 4 13.81 -14.71 2.53
N SER A 5 13.10 -15.23 1.52
CA SER A 5 13.07 -14.65 0.17
C SER A 5 12.23 -13.37 0.16
N LYS A 6 11.03 -13.41 0.74
CA LYS A 6 10.09 -12.27 0.66
C LYS A 6 10.55 -11.05 1.45
N SER A 7 11.27 -11.22 2.56
CA SER A 7 11.84 -10.09 3.30
C SER A 7 12.95 -9.39 2.51
N LYS A 8 13.72 -10.16 1.74
CA LYS A 8 14.75 -9.65 0.84
C LYS A 8 14.12 -8.88 -0.32
N ASP A 9 13.06 -9.42 -0.93
CA ASP A 9 12.31 -8.77 -2.00
C ASP A 9 11.71 -7.42 -1.55
N PHE A 10 11.19 -7.37 -0.31
CA PHE A 10 10.61 -6.15 0.26
C PHE A 10 11.68 -5.09 0.61
N GLN A 11 12.81 -5.51 1.18
CA GLN A 11 13.94 -4.60 1.47
C GLN A 11 14.57 -4.06 0.19
N ASP A 12 14.79 -4.91 -0.81
CA ASP A 12 15.35 -4.52 -2.10
C ASP A 12 14.39 -3.58 -2.85
N GLY A 13 13.08 -3.84 -2.82
CA GLY A 13 12.04 -2.96 -3.36
C GLY A 13 11.99 -1.58 -2.68
N PHE A 14 12.00 -1.53 -1.35
CA PHE A 14 12.02 -0.25 -0.62
C PHE A 14 13.31 0.56 -0.89
N ARG A 15 14.45 -0.12 -1.06
CA ARG A 15 15.73 0.51 -1.42
C ARG A 15 15.72 1.08 -2.84
N ALA A 16 15.13 0.36 -3.80
CA ALA A 16 14.95 0.84 -5.17
C ALA A 16 14.10 2.12 -5.23
N ILE A 17 13.10 2.23 -4.35
CA ILE A 17 12.26 3.42 -4.19
C ILE A 17 12.81 4.44 -3.18
N GLY A 18 14.10 4.35 -2.80
CA GLY A 18 14.84 5.43 -2.13
C GLY A 18 14.33 5.78 -0.74
N ALA A 19 13.55 4.89 -0.13
CA ALA A 19 13.42 4.89 1.31
C ALA A 19 14.81 4.58 1.89
N GLY A 20 15.27 5.42 2.83
CA GLY A 20 16.51 5.14 3.54
C GLY A 20 16.45 3.74 4.16
N TYR A 21 17.58 3.04 4.20
CA TYR A 21 17.69 1.64 4.67
C TYR A 21 16.89 1.34 5.96
N LEU A 22 16.87 2.29 6.89
CA LEU A 22 16.15 2.17 8.16
C LEU A 22 14.62 2.22 8.01
N LEU A 23 14.09 3.06 7.10
CA LEU A 23 12.65 3.16 6.85
C LEU A 23 12.13 1.90 6.13
N SER A 24 12.92 1.38 5.20
CA SER A 24 12.69 0.12 4.49
C SER A 24 12.62 -1.07 5.44
N MET A 25 13.58 -1.14 6.36
CA MET A 25 13.65 -2.19 7.37
C MET A 25 12.50 -2.08 8.39
N ALA A 26 12.19 -0.87 8.85
CA ALA A 26 11.08 -0.64 9.78
C ALA A 26 9.72 -0.99 9.16
N GLY A 27 9.48 -0.61 7.90
CA GLY A 27 8.26 -0.95 7.17
C GLY A 27 8.13 -2.47 6.96
N ALA A 28 9.22 -3.14 6.61
CA ALA A 28 9.25 -4.60 6.47
C ALA A 28 8.87 -5.29 7.79
N VAL A 29 9.50 -4.88 8.90
CA VAL A 29 9.23 -5.43 10.23
C VAL A 29 7.78 -5.17 10.63
N PHE A 30 7.26 -3.96 10.43
CA PHE A 30 5.89 -3.60 10.78
C PHE A 30 4.85 -4.41 10.01
N ILE A 31 5.00 -4.56 8.70
CA ILE A 31 4.08 -5.34 7.85
C ILE A 31 4.13 -6.82 8.22
N ASN A 32 5.34 -7.39 8.37
CA ASN A 32 5.46 -8.80 8.72
C ASN A 32 4.92 -9.08 10.12
N LEU A 33 5.20 -8.22 11.10
CA LEU A 33 4.66 -8.35 12.47
C LEU A 33 3.12 -8.30 12.47
N SER A 34 2.54 -7.30 11.80
CA SER A 34 1.09 -7.08 11.76
C SER A 34 0.38 -8.21 11.02
N LEU A 35 0.85 -8.57 9.81
CA LEU A 35 0.21 -9.60 8.99
C LEU A 35 0.49 -11.02 9.52
N SER A 36 1.63 -11.28 10.17
CA SER A 36 1.91 -12.62 10.73
C SER A 36 0.95 -12.98 11.85
N GLY A 37 0.61 -12.03 12.74
CA GLY A 37 -0.37 -12.25 13.79
C GLY A 37 -1.77 -12.50 13.22
N THR A 38 -2.17 -11.68 12.24
CA THR A 38 -3.51 -11.73 11.67
C THR A 38 -3.73 -12.96 10.76
N THR A 39 -2.74 -13.33 9.94
CA THR A 39 -2.87 -14.45 9.00
C THR A 39 -2.65 -15.83 9.64
N ARG A 40 -2.31 -15.89 10.94
CA ARG A 40 -1.99 -17.14 11.65
C ARG A 40 -2.82 -17.32 12.93
N PRO A 41 -4.17 -17.32 12.84
CA PRO A 41 -5.03 -17.45 14.00
C PRO A 41 -4.74 -18.75 14.77
N GLY A 42 -4.65 -18.66 16.10
CA GLY A 42 -4.40 -19.80 16.98
C GLY A 42 -2.98 -20.37 16.94
N LYS A 43 -2.04 -19.74 16.21
CA LYS A 43 -0.63 -20.15 16.20
C LYS A 43 0.19 -19.30 17.16
N PHE A 44 1.16 -19.93 17.82
CA PHE A 44 2.09 -19.21 18.69
C PHE A 44 2.88 -18.15 17.89
N PRO A 45 3.12 -16.95 18.46
CA PRO A 45 3.89 -15.90 17.80
C PRO A 45 5.26 -16.44 17.37
N SER A 46 5.62 -16.19 16.11
CA SER A 46 6.90 -16.62 15.55
C SER A 46 7.79 -15.41 15.37
N LEU A 47 9.03 -15.49 15.88
CA LEU A 47 10.05 -14.44 15.72
C LEU A 47 10.44 -14.18 14.25
N LEU A 48 10.13 -15.12 13.36
CA LEU A 48 10.33 -14.97 11.91
C LEU A 48 9.16 -14.29 11.18
N PHE A 49 8.09 -13.95 11.90
CA PHE A 49 6.90 -13.28 11.38
C PHE A 49 6.39 -13.81 10.01
N PRO A 50 6.17 -15.13 9.84
CA PRO A 50 5.71 -15.68 8.59
C PRO A 50 4.29 -15.20 8.27
N ILE A 51 4.04 -14.84 7.01
CA ILE A 51 2.71 -14.46 6.50
C ILE A 51 2.12 -15.67 5.76
N GLU A 52 0.94 -16.12 6.20
CA GLU A 52 0.21 -17.18 5.50
C GLU A 52 -0.67 -16.56 4.41
N VAL A 53 -0.17 -16.58 3.17
CA VAL A 53 -0.83 -15.94 2.00
C VAL A 53 -2.26 -16.45 1.80
N LYS A 54 -2.52 -17.73 2.06
CA LYS A 54 -3.88 -18.34 2.03
C LYS A 54 -4.89 -17.68 2.98
N ASN A 55 -4.38 -16.93 3.97
CA ASN A 55 -5.15 -16.25 5.00
C ASN A 55 -5.02 -14.73 4.89
N ILE A 56 -4.44 -14.18 3.82
CA ILE A 56 -4.15 -12.75 3.69
C ILE A 56 -5.41 -11.89 3.78
N GLN A 57 -6.55 -12.42 3.33
CA GLN A 57 -7.87 -11.80 3.44
C GLN A 57 -8.27 -11.51 4.90
N MET A 58 -7.71 -12.21 5.89
CA MET A 58 -7.94 -11.92 7.30
C MET A 58 -7.38 -10.58 7.74
N GLY A 59 -6.44 -10.00 6.97
CA GLY A 59 -5.90 -8.67 7.18
C GLY A 59 -6.89 -7.53 6.94
N LYS A 60 -8.03 -7.82 6.29
CA LYS A 60 -9.06 -6.83 6.00
C LYS A 60 -9.74 -6.30 7.26
N HIS A 61 -10.09 -5.02 7.24
CA HIS A 61 -10.89 -4.39 8.28
C HIS A 61 -12.07 -3.60 7.68
N GLY A 62 -13.07 -3.28 8.51
CA GLY A 62 -14.33 -2.69 8.04
C GLY A 62 -14.13 -1.38 7.28
N SER A 63 -13.13 -0.58 7.67
CA SER A 63 -12.86 0.73 7.10
C SER A 63 -11.87 0.75 5.93
N ASP A 64 -11.72 -0.40 5.25
CA ASP A 64 -10.96 -0.55 4.02
C ASP A 64 -11.57 0.24 2.85
N SER A 65 -10.82 0.34 1.74
CA SER A 65 -11.36 0.83 0.45
C SER A 65 -12.42 -0.08 -0.16
N GLY A 66 -12.52 -1.34 0.29
CA GLY A 66 -13.41 -2.35 -0.28
C GLY A 66 -12.99 -2.89 -1.65
N VAL A 67 -11.79 -2.53 -2.16
CA VAL A 67 -11.29 -3.00 -3.47
C VAL A 67 -11.05 -4.51 -3.48
N TYR A 68 -10.59 -5.06 -2.37
CA TYR A 68 -10.66 -6.51 -2.14
C TYR A 68 -11.94 -6.82 -1.35
N ASP A 69 -12.72 -7.79 -1.81
CA ASP A 69 -13.88 -8.29 -1.05
C ASP A 69 -13.45 -9.17 0.14
N SER A 70 -14.41 -9.68 0.91
CA SER A 70 -14.15 -10.53 2.09
C SER A 70 -13.47 -11.85 1.76
N GLU A 71 -13.52 -12.29 0.50
CA GLU A 71 -12.85 -13.49 0.00
C GLU A 71 -11.48 -13.17 -0.62
N GLY A 72 -11.06 -11.90 -0.62
CA GLY A 72 -9.80 -11.44 -1.18
C GLY A 72 -9.80 -11.28 -2.70
N ARG A 73 -10.97 -11.24 -3.35
CA ARG A 73 -11.07 -11.01 -4.81
C ARG A 73 -11.05 -9.52 -5.12
N PHE A 74 -10.35 -9.15 -6.19
CA PHE A 74 -10.34 -7.77 -6.67
C PHE A 74 -11.71 -7.40 -7.27
N VAL A 75 -12.27 -6.29 -6.84
CA VAL A 75 -13.56 -5.75 -7.28
C VAL A 75 -13.32 -4.48 -8.11
N PRO A 76 -13.33 -4.55 -9.45
CA PRO A 76 -12.98 -3.42 -10.32
C PRO A 76 -13.84 -2.17 -10.08
N SER A 77 -15.15 -2.35 -9.84
CA SER A 77 -16.05 -1.23 -9.57
C SER A 77 -15.67 -0.48 -8.28
N LYS A 78 -15.21 -1.19 -7.25
CA LYS A 78 -14.74 -0.56 -6.00
C LYS A 78 -13.44 0.20 -6.19
N PHE A 79 -12.57 -0.28 -7.06
CA PHE A 79 -11.38 0.46 -7.46
C PHE A 79 -11.74 1.76 -8.20
N ASP A 80 -12.68 1.69 -9.14
CA ASP A 80 -13.14 2.88 -9.87
C ASP A 80 -13.91 3.87 -8.99
N GLU A 81 -14.61 3.37 -7.96
CA GLU A 81 -15.26 4.18 -6.93
C GLU A 81 -14.29 5.06 -6.15
N ILE A 82 -13.02 4.66 -5.98
CA ILE A 82 -12.01 5.49 -5.31
C ILE A 82 -11.90 6.84 -6.01
N PHE A 83 -11.80 6.83 -7.35
CA PHE A 83 -11.57 8.04 -8.13
C PHE A 83 -12.87 8.77 -8.41
N SER A 84 -13.91 8.05 -8.85
CA SER A 84 -15.20 8.69 -9.19
C SER A 84 -15.86 9.39 -8.00
N LYS A 85 -15.61 8.95 -6.76
CA LYS A 85 -16.15 9.60 -5.55
C LYS A 85 -15.24 10.72 -5.01
N ASN A 86 -13.93 10.52 -5.05
CA ASN A 86 -12.98 11.33 -4.28
C ASN A 86 -12.06 12.22 -5.15
N ALA A 87 -11.78 11.86 -6.41
CA ALA A 87 -10.86 12.58 -7.28
C ALA A 87 -11.56 13.75 -7.99
N ARG A 88 -11.80 14.83 -7.24
CA ARG A 88 -12.52 16.05 -7.65
C ARG A 88 -11.63 17.02 -8.42
N THR A 89 -10.34 17.08 -8.09
CA THR A 89 -9.37 18.01 -8.70
C THR A 89 -8.70 17.41 -9.93
N HIS A 90 -8.30 16.13 -9.87
CA HIS A 90 -7.64 15.43 -10.97
C HIS A 90 -8.29 14.07 -11.19
N ALA A 91 -8.96 13.85 -12.34
CA ALA A 91 -9.77 12.65 -12.57
C ALA A 91 -9.06 11.30 -12.30
N ASN A 92 -7.74 11.23 -12.47
CA ASN A 92 -6.94 10.02 -12.27
C ASN A 92 -5.90 10.15 -11.15
N ALA A 93 -6.09 11.05 -10.18
CA ALA A 93 -5.20 11.15 -9.04
C ALA A 93 -5.90 11.69 -7.79
N LEU A 94 -5.37 11.36 -6.62
CA LEU A 94 -5.82 11.91 -5.35
C LEU A 94 -4.82 12.91 -4.80
N THR A 95 -5.31 14.08 -4.39
CA THR A 95 -4.58 14.98 -3.49
C THR A 95 -4.59 14.45 -2.05
N SER A 96 -3.75 15.00 -1.17
CA SER A 96 -3.78 14.65 0.26
C SER A 96 -5.17 14.87 0.88
N ASP A 97 -5.84 15.96 0.52
CA ASP A 97 -7.11 16.33 1.14
C ASP A 97 -8.24 15.41 0.69
N GLU A 98 -8.28 15.08 -0.61
CA GLU A 98 -9.22 14.09 -1.16
C GLU A 98 -8.98 12.70 -0.57
N LEU A 99 -7.72 12.32 -0.37
CA LEU A 99 -7.38 11.07 0.31
C LEU A 99 -7.85 11.07 1.77
N MET A 100 -7.64 12.16 2.52
CA MET A 100 -8.12 12.25 3.90
C MET A 100 -9.65 12.25 3.97
N ALA A 101 -10.33 12.87 3.01
CA ALA A 101 -11.78 12.85 2.88
C ALA A 101 -12.30 11.42 2.62
N MET A 102 -11.64 10.68 1.73
CA MET A 102 -11.93 9.26 1.46
C MET A 102 -11.77 8.41 2.73
N LEU A 103 -10.67 8.58 3.47
CA LEU A 103 -10.44 7.84 4.70
C LEU A 103 -11.51 8.11 5.76
N LYS A 104 -12.01 9.35 5.81
CA LYS A 104 -13.08 9.73 6.73
C LYS A 104 -14.43 9.13 6.29
N SER A 105 -14.72 9.10 5.00
CA SER A 105 -15.99 8.56 4.48
C SER A 105 -16.07 7.03 4.55
N ASN A 106 -14.93 6.34 4.48
CA ASN A 106 -14.85 4.88 4.59
C ASN A 106 -14.96 4.36 6.04
N ARG A 107 -15.05 5.23 7.05
CA ARG A 107 -15.07 4.79 8.46
C ARG A 107 -16.34 4.02 8.80
N GLU A 108 -16.17 2.76 9.17
CA GLU A 108 -17.26 1.95 9.71
C GLU A 108 -17.48 2.30 11.19
N PRO A 109 -18.73 2.48 11.67
CA PRO A 109 -19.01 2.79 13.06
C PRO A 109 -18.35 1.80 14.04
N LYS A 110 -17.64 2.34 15.05
CA LYS A 110 -16.94 1.59 16.10
C LYS A 110 -15.72 0.76 15.64
N ASP A 111 -15.31 0.86 14.37
CA ASP A 111 -14.09 0.21 13.85
C ASP A 111 -12.82 1.03 14.10
N TYR A 112 -12.54 1.38 15.36
CA TYR A 112 -11.41 2.27 15.70
C TYR A 112 -10.05 1.74 15.24
N LYS A 113 -9.86 0.41 15.27
CA LYS A 113 -8.61 -0.23 14.80
C LYS A 113 -8.51 -0.13 13.28
N GLY A 114 -9.58 -0.40 12.53
CA GLY A 114 -9.59 -0.23 11.08
C GLY A 114 -9.44 1.23 10.65
N TRP A 115 -9.91 2.20 11.45
CA TRP A 115 -9.67 3.62 11.16
C TRP A 115 -8.18 3.97 11.19
N ILE A 116 -7.47 3.48 12.21
CA ILE A 116 -6.03 3.73 12.38
C ILE A 116 -5.23 2.96 11.31
N GLY A 117 -5.62 1.71 11.03
CA GLY A 117 -5.03 0.89 9.97
C GLY A 117 -5.14 1.57 8.61
N SER A 118 -6.36 1.85 8.16
CA SER A 118 -6.66 2.54 6.91
C SER A 118 -5.90 3.87 6.80
N TRP A 119 -5.90 4.68 7.87
CA TRP A 119 -5.15 5.94 7.86
C TRP A 119 -3.65 5.73 7.68
N THR A 120 -3.07 4.76 8.37
CA THR A 120 -1.63 4.47 8.34
C THR A 120 -1.21 3.95 6.96
N GLU A 121 -1.95 2.98 6.41
CA GLU A 121 -1.68 2.39 5.10
C GLU A 121 -1.73 3.45 3.99
N TRP A 122 -2.82 4.22 3.93
CA TRP A 122 -2.99 5.23 2.90
C TRP A 122 -2.05 6.42 3.06
N LYS A 123 -1.73 6.86 4.28
CA LYS A 123 -0.70 7.90 4.49
C LYS A 123 0.69 7.43 4.09
N ALA A 124 1.05 6.19 4.39
CA ALA A 124 2.32 5.61 3.96
C ALA A 124 2.39 5.56 2.43
N LEU A 125 1.35 5.03 1.78
CA LEU A 125 1.25 4.98 0.32
C LEU A 125 1.39 6.37 -0.30
N TYR A 126 0.63 7.35 0.19
CA TYR A 126 0.70 8.73 -0.32
C TYR A 126 2.08 9.35 -0.12
N THR A 127 2.69 9.18 1.05
CA THR A 127 3.99 9.77 1.36
C THR A 127 5.10 9.18 0.48
N LEU A 128 5.04 7.87 0.21
CA LEU A 128 6.05 7.16 -0.57
C LEU A 128 5.86 7.33 -2.09
N CYS A 129 4.61 7.47 -2.54
CA CYS A 129 4.27 7.27 -3.96
C CYS A 129 3.55 8.45 -4.63
N LYS A 130 3.32 9.57 -3.92
CA LYS A 130 2.90 10.81 -4.58
C LYS A 130 3.98 11.33 -5.52
N ASP A 131 3.57 11.98 -6.60
CA ASP A 131 4.50 12.65 -7.50
C ASP A 131 4.97 14.02 -6.94
N GLU A 132 5.79 14.71 -7.72
CA GLU A 132 6.35 16.03 -7.39
C GLU A 132 5.28 17.13 -7.21
N ASN A 133 4.10 16.95 -7.80
CA ASN A 133 2.95 17.86 -7.66
C ASN A 133 2.07 17.48 -6.46
N GLY A 134 2.45 16.45 -5.70
CA GLY A 134 1.66 15.94 -4.59
C GLY A 134 0.44 15.13 -5.02
N LEU A 135 0.49 14.50 -6.20
CA LEU A 135 -0.61 13.70 -6.71
C LEU A 135 -0.32 12.21 -6.56
N LEU A 136 -1.23 11.47 -5.92
CA LEU A 136 -1.19 10.02 -5.88
C LEU A 136 -1.98 9.46 -7.07
N LYS A 137 -1.27 9.03 -8.12
CA LYS A 137 -1.87 8.62 -9.39
C LYS A 137 -2.61 7.29 -9.30
N ARG A 138 -3.65 7.16 -10.13
CA ARG A 138 -4.48 5.95 -10.25
C ARG A 138 -3.67 4.72 -10.60
N GLU A 139 -2.72 4.86 -11.51
CA GLU A 139 -1.84 3.79 -11.98
C GLU A 139 -0.95 3.28 -10.84
N THR A 140 -0.45 4.18 -10.01
CA THR A 140 0.34 3.85 -8.82
C THR A 140 -0.50 3.10 -7.79
N ILE A 141 -1.73 3.55 -7.53
CA ILE A 141 -2.66 2.83 -6.64
C ILE A 141 -3.02 1.46 -7.24
N LYS A 142 -3.23 1.36 -8.55
CA LYS A 142 -3.46 0.08 -9.24
C LYS A 142 -2.29 -0.88 -9.05
N ALA A 143 -1.06 -0.37 -9.12
CA ALA A 143 0.16 -1.14 -8.94
C ALA A 143 0.30 -1.73 -7.52
N VAL A 144 -0.32 -1.11 -6.51
CA VAL A 144 -0.46 -1.71 -5.16
C VAL A 144 -1.30 -2.97 -5.23
N TYR A 145 -2.45 -2.89 -5.92
CA TYR A 145 -3.40 -3.99 -5.98
C TYR A 145 -2.93 -5.15 -6.86
N ASP A 146 -2.31 -4.88 -8.01
CA ASP A 146 -1.80 -5.93 -8.90
C ASP A 146 -0.37 -6.43 -8.55
N GLY A 147 0.25 -5.85 -7.52
CA GLY A 147 1.54 -6.27 -7.00
C GLY A 147 2.76 -5.71 -7.75
N SER A 148 2.55 -4.86 -8.75
CA SER A 148 3.62 -4.29 -9.57
C SER A 148 4.22 -2.97 -9.05
N LEU A 149 3.84 -2.51 -7.84
CA LEU A 149 4.21 -1.20 -7.30
C LEU A 149 5.71 -0.91 -7.34
N PHE A 150 6.55 -1.83 -6.85
CA PHE A 150 8.00 -1.59 -6.80
C PHE A 150 8.61 -1.47 -8.20
N GLU A 151 8.21 -2.33 -9.12
CA GLU A 151 8.65 -2.27 -10.52
C GLU A 151 8.19 -0.97 -11.19
N HIS A 152 6.95 -0.54 -10.91
CA HIS A 152 6.41 0.72 -11.41
C HIS A 152 7.24 1.92 -10.94
N LEU A 153 7.52 1.99 -9.62
CA LEU A 153 8.29 3.08 -9.03
C LEU A 153 9.77 3.06 -9.46
N GLU A 154 10.37 1.88 -9.64
CA GLU A 154 11.73 1.75 -10.19
C GLU A 154 11.79 2.30 -11.62
N ARG A 155 10.82 1.95 -12.47
CA ARG A 155 10.73 2.47 -13.85
C ARG A 155 10.58 3.99 -13.88
N GLU A 156 9.68 4.56 -13.07
CA GLU A 156 9.49 6.01 -13.00
C GLU A 156 10.77 6.74 -12.59
N ARG A 157 11.53 6.19 -11.63
CA ARG A 157 12.81 6.75 -11.19
C ARG A 157 13.90 6.64 -12.24
N ALA A 158 14.02 5.50 -12.90
CA ALA A 158 14.97 5.31 -13.99
C ALA A 158 14.70 6.31 -15.13
N ALA A 159 13.43 6.50 -15.49
CA ALA A 159 13.00 7.47 -16.50
C ALA A 159 13.32 8.92 -16.08
N ALA A 160 13.04 9.30 -14.83
CA ALA A 160 13.36 10.63 -14.31
C ALA A 160 14.88 10.92 -14.35
N LYS A 161 15.70 9.93 -13.95
CA LYS A 161 17.17 10.04 -14.00
C LYS A 161 17.69 10.15 -15.44
N ALA A 162 17.13 9.38 -16.36
CA ALA A 162 17.49 9.46 -17.78
C ALA A 162 17.14 10.83 -18.38
N LYS A 163 15.95 11.37 -18.06
CA LYS A 163 15.51 12.70 -18.48
C LYS A 163 16.44 13.79 -17.92
N ALA A 164 16.75 13.75 -16.62
CA ALA A 164 17.65 14.71 -15.98
C ALA A 164 19.04 14.72 -16.64
N LYS A 165 19.56 13.55 -17.03
CA LYS A 165 20.84 13.42 -17.75
C LYS A 165 20.76 13.94 -19.19
N ALA A 166 19.61 13.87 -19.86
CA ALA A 166 19.43 14.39 -21.21
C ALA A 166 19.25 15.92 -21.27
N THR A 167 18.84 16.53 -20.17
CA THR A 167 18.69 18.00 -20.01
C THR A 167 19.91 18.67 -19.35
N ALA A 168 20.93 17.91 -18.98
CA ALA A 168 22.19 18.40 -18.41
C ALA A 168 23.29 18.39 -19.48
#